data_AF-A0A2G6IBM3-F1
#
_entry.id   AF-A0A2G6IBM3-F1
#
_cell.length_a   1.000
_cell.length_b   1.000
_cell.length_c   1.000
_cell.angle_alpha   90.00
_cell.angle_beta   90.00
_cell.angle_gamma   90.00
#
_symmetry.space_group_name_H-M   'P 1'
#
loop_
_entity.id
_entity.type
_entity.pdbx_description
1 polymer ?
#
loop_
_entity_poly.entity_id
_entity_poly.type
_entity_poly.pdbx_seq_one_letter_code
_entity_poly.pdbx_strand_id
1 'polypeptide(L)' 'MDLPREYGGGKATVIFWIWARTVPSPDRAFSDAAVPLVSSFLLTNKKGKEVYLAPSIDKVTESPI' A
#
# COMPACT_ATOMS: atom_id res chain seq x y z
N MET A 1 -1.82 16.90 0.08
CA MET A 1 -1.41 15.94 1.14
C MET A 1 -0.36 16.62 1.98
N ASP A 2 -0.51 16.65 3.29
CA ASP A 2 0.50 17.19 4.20
C ASP A 2 1.61 16.16 4.37
N LEU A 3 2.84 16.58 4.10
CA LEU A 3 4.00 15.70 4.13
C LEU A 3 4.60 15.69 5.54
N PRO A 4 4.99 14.51 6.08
CA PRO A 4 5.72 14.44 7.33
C PRO A 4 7.03 15.24 7.29
N ARG A 5 7.49 15.72 8.46
CA ARG A 5 8.68 16.57 8.57
C ARG A 5 9.96 15.87 8.09
N GLU A 6 10.02 14.54 8.20
CA GLU A 6 11.11 13.72 7.69
C GLU A 6 11.29 13.80 6.17
N TYR A 7 10.23 14.15 5.43
CA TYR A 7 10.24 14.29 3.97
C TYR A 7 10.24 15.74 3.48
N GLY A 8 10.48 16.71 4.37
CA GLY A 8 10.58 18.14 4.04
C GLY A 8 9.43 19.01 4.54
N GLY A 9 8.30 18.40 4.96
CA GLY A 9 7.14 19.12 5.49
C GLY A 9 6.34 19.91 4.44
N GLY A 10 5.14 20.34 4.83
CA GLY A 10 4.28 21.21 4.02
C GLY A 10 3.34 20.48 3.05
N LYS A 11 2.69 21.24 2.17
CA LYS A 11 1.76 20.69 1.16
C LYS A 11 2.55 20.10 0.00
N ALA A 12 2.46 18.79 -0.17
CA ALA A 12 3.00 18.10 -1.34
C ALA A 12 2.02 18.16 -2.52
N THR A 13 2.58 18.37 -3.71
CA THR A 13 1.87 18.28 -4.99
C THR A 13 1.79 16.82 -5.42
N VAL A 14 0.57 16.32 -5.66
CA VAL A 14 0.36 14.98 -6.19
C VAL A 14 0.72 14.97 -7.67
N ILE A 15 1.67 14.13 -8.07
CA ILE A 15 2.14 14.02 -9.45
C ILE A 15 1.46 12.88 -10.23
N PHE A 16 0.94 11.86 -9.54
CA PHE A 16 0.27 10.71 -10.14
C PHE A 16 -0.61 9.96 -9.12
N TRP A 17 -1.57 9.17 -9.61
CA TRP A 17 -2.43 8.31 -8.82
C TRP A 17 -2.46 6.89 -9.40
N ILE A 18 -2.41 5.89 -8.52
CA ILE A 18 -2.64 4.49 -8.87
C ILE A 18 -4.01 4.11 -8.32
N TRP A 19 -4.80 3.41 -9.14
CA TRP A 19 -6.06 2.83 -8.70
C TRP A 19 -5.83 1.47 -8.05
N ALA A 20 -6.45 1.27 -6.90
CA ALA A 20 -6.49 0.00 -6.20
C ALA A 20 -7.96 -0.36 -5.91
N ARG A 21 -8.30 -1.65 -6.01
CA ARG A 21 -9.58 -2.19 -5.56
C ARG A 21 -9.34 -3.12 -4.39
N THR A 22 -10.13 -3.03 -3.34
CA THR A 22 -10.11 -4.02 -2.27
C THR A 22 -10.97 -5.20 -2.68
N VAL A 23 -10.40 -6.40 -2.71
CA VAL A 23 -11.07 -7.66 -3.09
C VAL A 23 -10.80 -8.74 -2.04
N PRO A 24 -11.64 -9.78 -1.93
CA PRO A 24 -11.30 -10.97 -1.14
C PRO A 24 -10.00 -11.61 -1.64
N SER A 25 -9.23 -12.20 -0.73
CA SER A 25 -7.98 -12.85 -1.08
C SER A 25 -8.21 -13.95 -2.12
N PRO A 26 -7.38 -14.02 -3.17
CA PRO A 26 -7.40 -15.14 -4.10
C PRO A 26 -6.85 -16.43 -3.47
N ASP A 27 -6.11 -16.33 -2.36
CA ASP A 27 -5.66 -17.51 -1.60
C ASP A 27 -6.84 -18.09 -0.81
N ARG A 28 -7.18 -19.34 -1.13
CA ARG A 28 -8.27 -20.08 -0.48
C ARG A 28 -8.13 -20.10 1.05
N ALA A 29 -6.90 -20.19 1.58
CA ALA A 29 -6.65 -20.21 3.02
C ALA A 29 -6.97 -18.87 3.72
N PHE A 30 -7.03 -17.77 2.95
CA PHE A 30 -7.26 -16.42 3.46
C PHE A 30 -8.43 -15.73 2.77
N SER A 31 -9.42 -16.48 2.28
CA SER A 31 -10.55 -15.95 1.48
C SER A 31 -11.29 -14.80 2.17
N ASP A 32 -11.32 -14.78 3.51
CA ASP A 32 -11.99 -13.76 4.32
C ASP A 32 -11.16 -12.47 4.46
N ALA A 33 -9.88 -12.48 4.08
CA ALA A 33 -9.00 -11.32 4.14
C ALA A 33 -9.22 -10.42 2.91
N ALA A 34 -9.37 -9.13 3.17
CA ALA A 34 -9.42 -8.09 2.15
C ALA A 34 -8.00 -7.72 1.70
N VAL A 35 -7.72 -7.84 0.40
CA VAL A 35 -6.42 -7.51 -0.19
C VAL A 35 -6.54 -6.44 -1.28
N PRO A 36 -5.51 -5.58 -1.47
CA PRO A 36 -5.51 -4.61 -2.55
C PRO A 36 -5.15 -5.29 -3.88
N LEU A 37 -6.06 -5.22 -4.84
CA LEU A 37 -5.83 -5.52 -6.24
C LEU A 37 -5.35 -4.26 -6.96
N VAL A 38 -4.08 -4.29 -7.35
CA VAL A 38 -3.40 -3.27 -8.16
C VAL A 38 -2.71 -3.96 -9.34
N SER A 39 -2.43 -3.22 -10.41
CA SER A 39 -1.73 -3.76 -11.58
C SER A 39 -0.26 -4.10 -11.32
N SER A 40 0.41 -3.39 -10.39
CA SER A 40 1.80 -3.63 -10.00
C SER A 40 2.08 -3.06 -8.61
N PHE A 41 2.86 -3.79 -7.80
CA PHE A 41 3.45 -3.29 -6.55
C PHE A 41 4.83 -2.65 -6.76
N LEU A 42 5.44 -2.80 -7.94
CA LEU A 42 6.70 -2.15 -8.27
C LEU A 42 6.42 -0.78 -8.90
N LEU A 43 6.78 0.30 -8.19
CA LEU A 43 6.59 1.68 -8.64
C LEU A 43 7.69 2.12 -9.61
N THR A 44 8.94 1.74 -9.34
CA THR A 44 10.05 1.94 -10.27
C THR A 44 11.05 0.79 -10.20
N ASN A 45 11.46 0.31 -11.37
CA ASN A 45 12.44 -0.77 -11.54
C ASN A 45 13.84 -0.25 -11.92
N LYS A 46 14.10 1.05 -11.72
CA LYS A 46 15.38 1.65 -12.07
C LYS A 46 16.47 1.11 -11.14
N LYS A 47 17.50 0.47 -11.71
CA LYS A 47 18.64 -0.07 -10.96
C LYS A 47 19.21 0.96 -9.98
N GLY A 48 19.25 0.61 -8.69
CA GLY A 48 19.73 1.49 -7.61
C GLY A 48 18.71 2.53 -7.10
N LYS A 49 17.51 2.56 -7.66
CA LYS A 49 16.36 3.38 -7.22
C LYS A 49 15.07 2.59 -7.31
N GLU A 50 15.09 1.32 -6.89
CA GLU A 50 13.91 0.47 -6.91
C GLU A 50 12.98 0.87 -5.76
N VAL A 51 11.69 1.06 -6.07
CA VAL A 51 10.69 1.44 -5.08
C VAL A 51 9.50 0.51 -5.23
N TYR A 52 9.17 -0.15 -4.12
CA TYR A 52 8.01 -1.03 -4.02
C TYR A 52 6.94 -0.36 -3.16
N LEU A 53 5.69 -0.59 -3.54
CA LEU A 53 4.52 -0.24 -2.76
C LEU A 53 4.28 -1.36 -1.75
N ALA A 54 4.10 -1.00 -0.48
CA ALA A 54 3.71 -1.92 0.57
C ALA A 54 2.30 -1.57 1.05
N PRO A 55 1.37 -2.53 1.13
CA PRO A 55 0.08 -2.28 1.75
C PRO A 55 0.24 -2.04 3.25
N SER A 56 -0.47 -1.04 3.79
CA SER A 56 -0.57 -0.86 5.24
C SER A 56 -1.51 -1.92 5.79
N ILE A 57 -1.00 -2.79 6.66
CA ILE A 57 -1.80 -3.80 7.34
C ILE A 57 -2.17 -3.23 8.70
N ASP A 58 -3.44 -2.82 8.84
CA ASP A 58 -4.02 -2.59 10.15
C ASP A 58 -4.26 -3.96 10.78
N LYS A 59 -3.28 -4.42 11.58
CA LYS A 59 -3.47 -5.56 12.46
C LYS A 59 -4.46 -5.13 13.53
N VAL A 60 -5.76 -5.31 13.27
CA VAL A 60 -6.72 -5.38 14.36
C VAL A 60 -6.21 -6.51 15.24
N THR A 61 -5.69 -6.15 16.40
CA THR A 61 -5.25 -7.10 17.41
C THR A 61 -6.54 -7.73 17.92
N GLU A 62 -6.97 -8.79 17.25
CA GLU A 62 -7.99 -9.67 17.79
C GLU A 62 -7.34 -10.35 18.99
N SER A 63 -7.60 -9.77 20.16
CA SER A 63 -7.25 -10.33 21.45
C SER A 63 -7.89 -11.72 21.53
N PRO A 64 -7.13 -12.77 21.88
CA PRO A 64 -7.67 -14.10 21.97
C PRO A 64 -8.67 -14.13 23.13
N ILE A 65 -9.87 -14.59 22.85
CA ILE A 65 -10.76 -15.20 23.86
C ILE A 65 -10.22 -16.58 24.23
#